data_AF-A0A1E5SQB7-F1
#
_entry.id   AF-A0A1E5SQB7-F1
#
_cell.length_a   1.000
_cell.length_b   1.000
_cell.length_c   1.000
_cell.angle_alpha   90.00
_cell.angle_beta   90.00
_cell.angle_gamma   90.00
#
_symmetry.space_group_name_H-M   'P 1'
#
loop_
_entity.id
_entity.type
_entity.pdbx_description
1 polymer ?
#
loop_
_entity_poly.entity_id
_entity_poly.type
_entity_poly.pdbx_seq_one_letter_code
_entity_poly.pdbx_strand_id
1 'polypeptide(L)' 'MKLKPQIENMGWFSKKSEKEKLQEKYQKLISEAYKLSHTDRKASDLKTAEADALLQQIEKLP' A
#
# COMPACT_ATOMS: atom_id res chain seq x y z
N MET A 1 15.55 -2.87 17.36
CA MET A 1 15.10 -2.04 16.23
C MET A 1 13.58 -1.92 16.29
N LYS A 2 13.06 -0.83 16.87
CA LYS A 2 11.60 -0.64 17.05
C LYS A 2 11.03 0.04 15.80
N LEU A 3 10.45 -0.74 14.91
CA LEU A 3 9.58 -0.23 13.85
C LEU A 3 8.13 -0.48 14.30
N LYS A 4 7.53 0.54 14.91
CA LYS A 4 6.10 0.80 14.82
C LYS A 4 5.98 2.28 14.49
N PRO A 5 5.01 2.67 13.64
CA PRO A 5 3.81 3.19 14.26
C PRO A 5 2.50 2.77 13.56
N GLN A 6 1.51 2.45 14.39
CA GLN A 6 0.10 2.82 14.29
C GLN A 6 -0.61 2.71 12.93
N ILE A 7 -1.44 1.66 12.80
CA ILE A 7 -2.72 1.74 12.09
C ILE A 7 -3.80 1.37 13.12
N GLU A 8 -3.90 2.19 14.16
CA GLU A 8 -5.16 2.37 14.87
C GLU A 8 -5.90 3.48 14.12
N ASN A 9 -7.05 3.14 13.52
CA ASN A 9 -8.24 3.99 13.38
C ASN A 9 -9.29 3.24 12.53
N MET A 10 -9.86 2.17 13.08
CA MET A 10 -11.21 1.73 12.74
C MET A 10 -12.22 2.64 13.45
N GLY A 11 -12.23 3.92 13.08
CA GLY A 11 -13.14 4.91 13.65
C GLY A 11 -13.49 5.92 12.56
N TRP A 12 -14.78 6.04 12.29
CA TRP A 12 -15.41 7.05 11.43
C TRP A 12 -15.71 6.63 9.98
N PHE A 13 -16.85 5.94 9.82
CA PHE A 13 -17.63 5.94 8.58
C PHE A 13 -17.90 7.38 8.14
N SER A 14 -17.12 7.91 7.20
CA SER A 14 -17.48 9.06 6.36
C SER A 14 -16.65 9.02 5.11
N LYS A 15 -17.31 8.90 3.93
CA LYS A 15 -16.74 8.90 2.57
C LYS A 15 -15.24 8.58 2.50
N LYS A 16 -14.89 7.30 2.28
CA LYS A 16 -13.51 6.88 1.97
C LYS A 16 -12.89 7.89 1.00
N SER A 17 -11.95 8.68 1.51
CA SER A 17 -11.28 9.68 0.71
C SER A 17 -10.49 8.98 -0.38
N GLU A 18 -10.28 9.65 -1.52
CA GLU A 18 -9.57 9.05 -2.66
C GLU A 18 -8.17 8.55 -2.27
N LYS A 19 -7.50 9.30 -1.38
CA LYS A 19 -6.26 8.89 -0.70
C LYS A 19 -6.36 7.55 0.03
N GLU A 20 -7.45 7.30 0.74
CA GLU A 20 -7.65 6.08 1.55
C GLU A 20 -7.88 4.86 0.66
N LYS A 21 -8.64 5.02 -0.43
CA LYS A 21 -8.81 3.96 -1.46
C LYS A 21 -7.49 3.60 -2.13
N LEU A 22 -6.66 4.61 -2.40
CA LEU A 22 -5.33 4.39 -2.96
C LEU A 22 -4.40 3.74 -1.93
N GLN A 23 -4.43 4.14 -0.66
CA GLN A 23 -3.68 3.46 0.41
C GLN A 23 -4.09 1.99 0.59
N GLU A 24 -5.39 1.67 0.52
CA GLU A 24 -5.86 0.28 0.53
C GLU A 24 -5.31 -0.53 -0.65
N LYS A 25 -5.26 0.06 -1.85
CA LYS A 25 -4.68 -0.58 -3.03
C LYS A 25 -3.17 -0.80 -2.88
N TYR A 26 -2.45 0.22 -2.39
CA TYR A 26 -1.02 0.14 -2.10
C TYR A 26 -0.72 -1.00 -1.12
N GLN A 27 -1.45 -1.05 0.00
CA GLN A 27 -1.33 -2.13 1.00
C GLN A 27 -1.54 -3.52 0.39
N LYS A 28 -2.54 -3.68 -0.47
CA LYS A 28 -2.77 -4.95 -1.19
C LYS A 28 -1.60 -5.31 -2.10
N LEU A 29 -1.11 -4.37 -2.90
CA LEU A 29 0.00 -4.60 -3.83
C LEU A 29 1.28 -5.00 -3.08
N ILE A 30 1.61 -4.32 -1.98
CA ILE A 30 2.76 -4.66 -1.13
C ILE A 30 2.58 -6.03 -0.47
N SER A 31 1.38 -6.35 0.03
CA SER A 31 1.10 -7.67 0.62
C SER A 31 1.27 -8.79 -0.41
N GLU A 32 0.80 -8.57 -1.64
CA GLU A 32 0.97 -9.51 -2.75
C GLU A 32 2.42 -9.59 -3.20
N ALA A 33 3.15 -8.47 -3.29
CA ALA A 33 4.57 -8.43 -3.60
C ALA A 33 5.38 -9.23 -2.57
N TYR A 34 5.05 -9.11 -1.28
CA TYR A 34 5.71 -9.88 -0.22
C TYR A 34 5.41 -11.38 -0.31
N LYS A 35 4.17 -11.77 -0.64
CA LYS A 35 3.85 -13.18 -0.88
C LYS A 35 4.60 -13.72 -2.10
N LEU A 36 4.67 -12.92 -3.17
CA LEU A 36 5.38 -13.26 -4.39
C LEU A 36 6.89 -13.26 -4.20
N SER A 37 7.49 -12.49 -3.28
CA SER A 37 8.94 -12.49 -3.08
C SER A 37 9.48 -13.85 -2.64
N HIS A 38 8.61 -14.69 -2.05
CA HIS A 38 8.93 -16.04 -1.61
C HIS A 38 8.81 -17.08 -2.74
N THR A 39 8.11 -16.77 -3.83
CA THR A 39 7.80 -17.72 -4.92
C THR A 39 8.32 -17.26 -6.28
N ASP A 40 8.17 -15.98 -6.60
CA ASP A 40 8.56 -15.33 -7.85
C ASP A 40 9.08 -13.90 -7.59
N ARG A 41 10.40 -13.77 -7.60
CA ARG A 41 11.09 -12.49 -7.42
C ARG A 41 10.72 -11.46 -8.49
N LYS A 42 10.55 -11.88 -9.74
CA LYS A 42 10.27 -10.96 -10.85
C LYS A 42 8.86 -10.39 -10.72
N ALA A 43 7.90 -11.22 -10.35
CA ALA A 43 6.54 -10.78 -10.09
C ALA A 43 6.46 -9.87 -8.85
N SER A 44 7.28 -10.14 -7.82
CA SER A 44 7.41 -9.30 -6.63
C SER A 44 7.93 -7.90 -6.97
N ASP A 45 9.00 -7.80 -7.76
CA ASP A 45 9.59 -6.52 -8.17
C ASP A 45 8.59 -5.68 -8.97
N LEU A 46 7.82 -6.30 -9.87
CA LEU A 46 6.76 -5.62 -10.63
C LEU A 46 5.66 -5.04 -9.73
N LYS A 47 5.18 -5.83 -8.76
CA LYS A 47 4.12 -5.41 -7.83
C LYS A 47 4.59 -4.30 -6.88
N THR A 48 5.86 -4.33 -6.50
CA THR A 48 6.48 -3.29 -5.69
C THR A 48 6.56 -1.98 -6.47
N ALA A 49 6.98 -2.03 -7.75
CA ALA A 49 7.01 -0.86 -8.61
C ALA A 49 5.61 -0.26 -8.86
N GLU A 50 4.58 -1.11 -9.04
CA GLU A 50 3.19 -0.66 -9.13
C GLU A 50 2.73 0.04 -7.84
N ALA A 51 3.13 -0.49 -6.68
CA ALA A 51 2.83 0.10 -5.39
C ALA A 51 3.51 1.47 -5.23
N ASP A 52 4.79 1.59 -5.58
CA ASP A 52 5.52 2.88 -5.53
C ASP A 52 4.88 3.93 -6.45
N ALA A 53 4.46 3.56 -7.65
CA ALA A 53 3.74 4.47 -8.55
C ALA A 53 2.42 4.94 -7.93
N LEU A 54 1.72 4.05 -7.22
CA LEU A 54 0.49 4.38 -6.52
C LEU A 54 0.75 5.31 -5.32
N LEU A 55 1.87 5.12 -4.61
CA LEU A 55 2.30 5.98 -3.52
C LEU A 55 2.57 7.40 -4.02
N GLN A 56 3.26 7.55 -5.15
CA GLN A 56 3.47 8.86 -5.79
C GLN A 56 2.16 9.53 -6.20
N GLN A 57 1.15 8.76 -6.63
CA GLN A 57 -0.18 9.31 -6.91
C GLN A 57 -0.87 9.81 -5.63
N ILE A 58 -0.71 9.10 -4.52
CA ILE A 58 -1.23 9.51 -3.21
C ILE A 58 -0.57 10.80 -2.72
N GLU A 59 0.75 10.92 -2.89
CA GLU A 59 1.51 12.12 -2.51
C GLU A 59 1.17 13.34 -3.37
N LYS A 60 0.80 13.12 -4.65
CA LYS A 60 0.35 14.19 -5.55
C LYS A 60 -1.07 14.68 -5.25
N LEU A 61 -1.85 13.93 -4.47
CA LEU A 61 -3.17 14.41 -4.04
C LEU A 61 -2.97 15.46 -2.93
N PRO A 62 -3.57 16.66 -3.05
CA PRO A 62 -3.46 17.72 -2.05
C PRO A 62 -4.02 17.28 -0.68
#